data_AF-A0A928M5P4-F1
#
_entry.id   AF-A0A928M5P4-F1
#
_cell.length_a   1.000
_cell.length_b   1.000
_cell.length_c   1.000
_cell.angle_alpha   90.00
_cell.angle_beta   90.00
_cell.angle_gamma   90.00
#
_symmetry.space_group_name_H-M   'P 1'
#
loop_
_entity.id
_entity.type
_entity.pdbx_description
1 polymer ?
#
loop_
_entity_poly.entity_id
_entity_poly.type
_entity_poly.pdbx_seq_one_letter_code
_entity_poly.pdbx_strand_id
1 'polypeptide(L)'
;MAVHFIGKLDKNIYKCVTDDIVTDEVVITAKQIEHIQERHLNAIDKYEQYLEEIVREPDYIIESPKPNTAIVLKEIITDDYKRFKTIVRLITSTDDPAYKNSIITFMRISEKDWNRILRNKNILYKRN
;
A
#
# COMPACT_ATOMS: atom_id res chain seq x y z
N MET A 1 -2.83 -20.17 -7.65
CA MET A 1 -2.67 -19.32 -6.46
C MET A 1 -3.93 -18.48 -6.32
N ALA A 2 -4.55 -18.45 -5.14
CA ALA A 2 -5.73 -17.61 -4.93
C ALA A 2 -5.31 -16.13 -4.88
N VAL A 3 -6.08 -15.28 -5.56
CA VAL A 3 -5.88 -13.84 -5.67
C VAL A 3 -7.15 -13.18 -5.15
N HIS A 4 -7.00 -12.22 -4.26
CA HIS A 4 -8.10 -11.48 -3.66
C HIS A 4 -8.07 -10.05 -4.18
N PHE A 5 -9.18 -9.60 -4.76
CA PHE A 5 -9.32 -8.20 -5.17
C PHE A 5 -9.44 -7.31 -3.93
N ILE A 6 -8.66 -6.22 -3.89
CA ILE A 6 -8.68 -5.25 -2.80
C ILE A 6 -9.45 -4.00 -3.18
N GLY A 7 -9.22 -3.49 -4.39
CA GLY A 7 -9.78 -2.21 -4.80
C GLY A 7 -9.08 -1.64 -6.01
N LYS A 8 -9.31 -0.35 -6.25
CA LYS A 8 -8.69 0.40 -7.34
C LYS A 8 -7.90 1.57 -6.79
N LEU A 9 -6.69 1.76 -7.31
CA LEU A 9 -5.89 2.96 -7.06
C LEU A 9 -6.17 4.03 -8.11
N ASP A 10 -6.01 5.30 -7.75
CA ASP A 10 -6.03 6.39 -8.72
C ASP A 10 -4.64 6.53 -9.35
N LYS A 11 -4.53 6.22 -10.66
CA LYS A 11 -3.26 6.34 -11.39
C LYS A 11 -2.68 7.76 -11.34
N ASN A 12 -3.50 8.80 -11.24
CA ASN A 12 -3.02 10.18 -11.12
C ASN A 12 -2.33 10.47 -9.79
N ILE A 13 -2.74 9.79 -8.71
CA ILE A 13 -2.08 9.87 -7.40
C ILE A 13 -0.78 9.08 -7.46
N TYR A 14 -0.80 7.87 -8.04
CA TYR A 14 0.34 6.95 -8.02
C TYR A 14 1.39 7.22 -9.10
N LYS A 15 1.12 8.08 -10.09
CA LYS A 15 2.10 8.47 -11.12
C LYS A 15 3.36 9.12 -10.56
N CYS A 16 3.30 9.65 -9.32
CA CYS A 16 4.47 10.13 -8.60
C CYS A 16 5.53 9.05 -8.34
N VAL A 17 5.17 7.76 -8.42
CA VAL A 17 6.09 6.62 -8.34
C VAL A 17 6.60 6.22 -9.72
N THR A 18 5.70 6.14 -10.71
CA THR A 18 6.01 5.87 -12.12
C THR A 18 4.81 6.27 -12.98
N ASP A 19 5.03 6.89 -14.14
CA ASP A 19 3.95 7.22 -15.09
C ASP A 19 3.45 5.97 -15.85
N ASP A 20 4.21 4.87 -15.84
CA ASP A 20 3.88 3.63 -16.55
C ASP A 20 3.08 2.67 -15.66
N ILE A 21 1.79 2.97 -15.44
CA ILE A 21 0.88 2.14 -14.65
C ILE A 21 -0.18 1.50 -15.56
N VAL A 22 -0.07 0.18 -15.76
CA VAL A 22 -0.91 -0.57 -16.72
C VAL A 22 -2.35 -0.72 -16.23
N THR A 23 -2.58 -0.95 -14.95
CA THR A 23 -3.91 -1.22 -14.37
C THR A 23 -4.17 -0.40 -13.12
N ASP A 24 -5.43 -0.11 -12.81
CA ASP A 24 -5.86 0.54 -11.55
C ASP A 24 -6.17 -0.50 -10.46
N GLU A 25 -6.49 -1.73 -10.85
CA GLU A 25 -6.80 -2.82 -9.91
C GLU A 25 -5.61 -3.19 -9.03
N VAL A 26 -5.90 -3.36 -7.74
CA VAL A 26 -4.98 -3.83 -6.71
C VAL A 26 -5.49 -5.14 -6.13
N VAL A 27 -4.58 -6.09 -5.98
CA VAL A 27 -4.87 -7.42 -5.43
C VAL A 27 -3.92 -7.78 -4.29
N ILE A 28 -4.27 -8.82 -3.55
CA ILE A 28 -3.36 -9.50 -2.62
C ILE A 28 -3.46 -11.01 -2.85
N THR A 29 -2.32 -11.69 -2.82
CA THR A 29 -2.28 -13.15 -2.99
C THR A 29 -2.38 -13.86 -1.64
N ALA A 30 -2.89 -15.09 -1.62
CA ALA A 30 -2.93 -15.90 -0.40
C ALA A 30 -1.55 -16.06 0.27
N LYS A 31 -0.48 -16.18 -0.54
CA LYS A 31 0.90 -16.23 -0.05
C LYS A 31 1.34 -14.93 0.61
N GLN A 32 0.91 -13.76 0.10
CA GLN A 32 1.18 -12.48 0.74
C GLN A 32 0.41 -12.35 2.06
N ILE A 33 -0.85 -12.81 2.10
CA ILE A 33 -1.66 -12.84 3.34
C ILE A 33 -0.92 -13.65 4.42
N GLU A 34 -0.50 -14.88 4.10
CA GLU A 34 0.25 -15.76 5.01
C GLU A 34 1.54 -15.08 5.51
N HIS A 35 2.37 -14.55 4.61
CA HIS A 35 3.60 -13.85 5.00
C HIS A 35 3.34 -12.61 5.87
N ILE A 36 2.23 -11.89 5.67
CA ILE A 36 1.87 -10.73 6.48
C ILE A 36 1.41 -11.19 7.86
N GLN A 37 0.58 -12.23 7.96
CA GLN A 37 0.13 -12.79 9.23
C GLN A 37 1.29 -13.33 10.07
N GLU A 38 2.27 -14.00 9.45
CA GLU A 38 3.47 -14.52 10.13
C GLU A 38 4.34 -13.40 10.73
N ARG A 39 4.51 -12.28 10.01
CA ARG A 39 5.41 -11.19 10.40
C ARG A 39 4.74 -10.10 11.23
N HIS A 40 3.43 -9.93 11.05
CA HIS A 40 2.62 -8.90 11.67
C HIS A 40 1.33 -9.54 12.21
N LEU A 41 1.47 -10.14 13.40
CA LEU A 41 0.39 -10.89 14.05
C LEU A 41 -0.93 -10.09 14.06
N ASN A 42 -1.97 -10.71 13.48
CA ASN A 42 -3.32 -10.18 13.36
C ASN A 42 -3.48 -8.91 12.49
N ALA A 43 -2.52 -8.57 11.62
CA ALA A 43 -2.65 -7.40 10.75
C ALA A 43 -3.81 -7.57 9.75
N ILE A 44 -3.82 -8.67 9.00
CA ILE A 44 -4.88 -8.98 8.04
C ILE A 44 -6.22 -9.18 8.78
N ASP A 45 -6.26 -10.11 9.73
CA ASP A 45 -7.49 -10.50 10.43
C ASP A 45 -8.24 -9.35 11.10
N LYS A 46 -7.53 -8.30 11.55
CA LYS A 46 -8.14 -7.14 12.22
C LYS A 46 -8.40 -5.96 11.31
N TYR A 47 -7.60 -5.81 10.24
CA TYR A 47 -7.50 -4.53 9.53
C TYR A 47 -7.58 -4.66 8.01
N GLU A 48 -7.87 -5.84 7.46
CA GLU A 48 -8.04 -6.05 6.02
C GLU A 48 -9.08 -5.12 5.39
N GLN A 49 -10.14 -4.79 6.13
CA GLN A 49 -11.21 -3.88 5.71
C GLN A 49 -10.70 -2.48 5.32
N TYR A 50 -9.54 -2.06 5.83
CA TYR A 50 -8.96 -0.76 5.51
C TYR A 50 -8.09 -0.80 4.25
N LEU A 51 -7.73 -1.98 3.72
CA LEU A 51 -6.83 -2.08 2.58
C LEU A 51 -7.36 -1.36 1.34
N GLU A 52 -8.66 -1.47 1.06
CA GLU A 52 -9.30 -0.76 -0.05
C GLU A 52 -9.14 0.76 0.12
N GLU A 53 -9.48 1.29 1.29
CA GLU A 53 -9.38 2.73 1.57
C GLU A 53 -7.94 3.23 1.50
N ILE A 54 -6.99 2.45 2.03
CA ILE A 54 -5.56 2.78 2.01
C ILE A 54 -5.04 2.92 0.58
N VAL A 55 -5.41 2.00 -0.32
CA VAL A 55 -4.94 2.06 -1.71
C VAL A 55 -5.66 3.13 -2.52
N ARG A 56 -6.96 3.34 -2.26
CA ARG A 56 -7.80 4.29 -3.00
C ARG A 56 -7.50 5.74 -2.63
N GLU A 57 -7.36 6.03 -1.34
CA GLU A 57 -7.25 7.39 -0.80
C GLU A 57 -6.06 7.51 0.17
N PRO A 58 -4.82 7.36 -0.31
CA PRO A 58 -3.64 7.45 0.56
C PRO A 58 -3.51 8.84 1.19
N ASP A 59 -2.98 8.93 2.41
CA ASP A 59 -2.60 10.24 2.98
C ASP A 59 -1.22 10.67 2.51
N TYR A 60 -0.30 9.71 2.39
CA TYR A 60 1.03 9.94 1.83
C TYR A 60 1.48 8.77 0.96
N ILE A 61 2.26 9.07 -0.07
CA ILE A 61 3.12 8.10 -0.75
C ILE A 61 4.56 8.56 -0.56
N ILE A 62 5.41 7.67 -0.08
CA ILE A 62 6.84 7.94 0.09
C ILE A 62 7.66 7.09 -0.87
N GLU A 63 8.86 7.59 -1.16
CA GLU A 63 9.80 6.93 -2.04
C GLU A 63 10.21 5.54 -1.51
N SER A 64 10.20 4.55 -2.41
CA SER A 64 10.69 3.20 -2.17
C SER A 64 12.06 3.02 -2.82
N PRO A 65 13.01 2.30 -2.17
CA PRO A 65 14.26 1.92 -2.82
C PRO A 65 14.06 0.87 -3.93
N LYS A 66 12.89 0.23 -3.99
CA LYS A 66 12.54 -0.72 -5.06
C LYS A 66 11.79 -0.01 -6.18
N PRO A 67 12.13 -0.28 -7.45
CA PRO A 67 11.44 0.33 -8.60
C PRO A 67 9.95 -0.03 -8.59
N ASN A 68 9.13 0.86 -9.16
CA ASN A 68 7.70 0.66 -9.37
C ASN A 68 6.95 0.23 -8.10
N THR A 69 7.42 0.66 -6.93
CA THR A 69 6.90 0.23 -5.65
C THR A 69 6.50 1.46 -4.85
N ALA A 70 5.24 1.54 -4.44
CA ALA A 70 4.72 2.60 -3.59
C ALA A 70 4.81 2.16 -2.12
N ILE A 71 5.32 3.03 -1.25
CA ILE A 71 5.10 2.89 0.19
C ILE A 71 3.99 3.88 0.56
N VAL A 72 2.82 3.32 0.84
CA VAL A 72 1.58 4.04 1.10
C VAL A 72 1.36 4.17 2.60
N LEU A 73 1.05 5.38 3.05
CA LEU A 73 0.71 5.68 4.43
C LEU A 73 -0.72 6.21 4.51
N LYS A 74 -1.47 5.72 5.49
CA LYS A 74 -2.85 6.13 5.76
C LYS A 74 -3.12 6.13 7.25
N GLU A 75 -3.77 7.16 7.73
CA GLU A 75 -4.39 7.23 9.04
C GLU A 75 -5.90 7.03 8.89
N ILE A 76 -6.42 6.03 9.59
CA ILE A 76 -7.86 5.74 9.69
C ILE A 76 -8.37 6.39 10.97
N ILE A 77 -9.39 7.24 10.85
CA ILE A 77 -10.02 7.93 11.96
C ILE A 77 -10.95 6.95 12.68
N THR A 78 -10.45 6.39 13.79
CA THR A 78 -11.19 5.61 14.79
C THR A 78 -10.93 6.22 16.16
N ASP A 79 -11.64 5.74 17.20
CA ASP A 79 -11.44 6.21 18.58
C ASP A 79 -9.97 6.17 19.04
N ASP A 80 -9.16 5.25 18.51
CA ASP A 80 -7.74 5.06 18.84
C ASP A 80 -6.75 5.55 17.77
N TYR A 81 -7.20 6.12 16.65
CA TYR A 81 -6.43 6.45 15.44
C TYR A 81 -5.50 5.32 14.96
N LYS A 82 -5.75 4.78 13.77
CA LYS A 82 -4.96 3.67 13.24
C LYS A 82 -4.12 4.11 12.06
N ARG A 83 -2.79 4.03 12.23
CA ARG A 83 -1.82 4.39 11.19
C ARG A 83 -1.28 3.14 10.54
N PHE A 84 -1.31 3.11 9.21
CA PHE A 84 -0.88 1.97 8.42
C PHE A 84 0.23 2.33 7.47
N LYS A 85 1.10 1.36 7.25
CA LYS A 85 2.09 1.35 6.18
C LYS A 85 1.82 0.14 5.29
N THR A 86 1.59 0.40 4.02
CA THR A 86 1.33 -0.61 3.00
C THR A 86 2.38 -0.48 1.90
N ILE A 87 2.93 -1.60 1.43
CA ILE A 87 3.82 -1.60 0.26
C ILE A 87 3.06 -2.20 -0.91
N VAL A 88 2.95 -1.45 -1.99
CA VAL A 88 2.24 -1.84 -3.22
C VAL A 88 3.23 -1.91 -4.38
N ARG A 89 3.31 -3.04 -5.09
CA ARG A 89 4.00 -3.12 -6.39
C ARG A 89 3.03 -2.69 -7.47
N LEU A 90 3.40 -1.66 -8.22
CA LEU A 90 2.67 -1.17 -9.39
C LEU A 90 3.11 -1.95 -10.61
N ILE A 91 2.20 -2.47 -11.43
CA ILE A 91 2.55 -3.20 -12.66
C ILE A 91 2.73 -2.21 -13.80
N THR A 92 3.86 -2.35 -14.50
CA THR A 92 4.27 -1.49 -15.62
C THR A 92 4.22 -2.25 -16.94
N SER A 93 4.40 -1.56 -18.06
CA SER A 93 4.35 -2.15 -19.41
C SER A 93 5.41 -3.24 -19.65
N THR A 94 6.45 -3.28 -18.82
CA THR A 94 7.53 -4.28 -18.86
C THR A 94 7.24 -5.54 -18.03
N ASP A 95 6.18 -5.52 -17.22
CA ASP A 95 5.74 -6.68 -16.43
C ASP A 95 4.75 -7.54 -17.26
N ASP A 96 4.41 -8.74 -16.76
CA ASP A 96 3.42 -9.62 -17.40
C ASP A 96 2.04 -8.93 -17.43
N PRO A 97 1.39 -8.79 -18.60
CA PRO A 97 0.10 -8.11 -18.73
C PRO A 97 -1.05 -8.83 -17.99
N ALA A 98 -0.89 -10.09 -17.61
CA ALA A 98 -1.85 -10.80 -16.77
C ALA A 98 -1.77 -10.37 -15.29
N TYR A 99 -0.71 -9.68 -14.87
CA TYR A 99 -0.54 -9.25 -13.48
C TYR A 99 -1.26 -7.95 -13.17
N LYS A 100 -1.63 -7.82 -11.90
CA LYS A 100 -2.27 -6.64 -11.32
C LYS A 100 -1.35 -6.02 -10.27
N ASN A 101 -1.58 -4.76 -9.93
CA ASN A 101 -0.87 -4.15 -8.81
C ASN A 101 -1.10 -5.00 -7.56
N SER A 102 -0.08 -5.19 -6.73
CA SER A 102 -0.19 -6.13 -5.60
C SER A 102 0.35 -5.60 -4.30
N ILE A 103 -0.35 -5.90 -3.21
CA ILE A 103 0.09 -5.59 -1.85
C ILE A 103 1.17 -6.60 -1.44
N ILE A 104 2.39 -6.11 -1.23
CA ILE A 104 3.52 -6.92 -0.77
C ILE A 104 3.50 -7.07 0.75
N THR A 105 3.17 -6.00 1.47
CA THR A 105 3.11 -6.01 2.93
C THR A 105 2.10 -4.99 3.43
N PHE A 106 1.57 -5.23 4.61
CA PHE A 106 0.62 -4.37 5.31
C PHE A 106 0.88 -4.46 6.81
N MET A 107 0.98 -3.32 7.49
CA MET A 107 1.23 -3.28 8.93
C MET A 107 0.66 -2.02 9.58
N ARG A 108 0.12 -2.17 10.80
CA ARG A 108 -0.11 -1.03 11.70
C ARG A 108 1.23 -0.53 12.22
N ILE A 109 1.42 0.79 12.24
CA ILE A 109 2.63 1.42 12.77
C ILE A 109 2.29 2.37 13.92
N SER A 110 3.26 2.58 14.81
CA SER A 110 3.11 3.51 15.92
C SER A 110 3.12 4.96 15.43
N GLU A 111 2.60 5.88 16.25
CA GLU A 111 2.75 7.33 16.02
C GLU A 111 4.21 7.76 15.88
N LYS A 112 5.07 7.17 16.72
CA LYS A 112 6.51 7.44 16.70
C LYS A 112 7.12 7.06 15.35
N ASP A 113 6.74 5.90 14.81
CA ASP A 113 7.21 5.43 13.51
C ASP A 113 6.66 6.27 12.37
N TRP A 114 5.36 6.60 12.41
CA TRP A 114 4.71 7.50 11.46
C TRP A 114 5.46 8.83 11.36
N ASN A 115 5.63 9.50 12.49
CA ASN A 115 6.32 10.79 12.57
C ASN A 115 7.79 10.67 12.15
N ARG A 116 8.47 9.57 12.49
CA ARG A 116 9.84 9.31 12.03
C ARG A 116 9.91 9.16 10.51
N ILE A 117 8.97 8.45 9.89
CA ILE A 117 8.91 8.29 8.44
C ILE A 117 8.69 9.65 7.77
N LEU A 118 7.70 10.43 8.23
CA LEU A 118 7.40 11.74 7.64
C LEU A 118 8.54 12.75 7.76
N ARG A 119 9.40 12.63 8.78
CA ARG A 119 10.60 13.49 8.92
C ARG A 119 11.78 13.05 8.07
N ASN A 120 11.96 11.74 7.88
CA ASN A 120 13.22 11.18 7.37
C ASN A 120 13.13 10.65 5.93
N LYS A 121 11.93 10.58 5.35
CA LYS A 121 11.70 10.01 4.02
C LYS A 121 11.20 11.06 3.05
N ASN A 122 11.57 10.88 1.80
CA ASN A 122 11.08 11.70 0.70
C ASN A 122 9.60 11.39 0.43
N ILE A 123 8.76 12.42 0.51
CA ILE A 123 7.31 12.31 0.30
C ILE A 123 7.04 12.67 -1.16
N LEU A 124 6.53 11.71 -1.91
CA LEU A 124 6.18 11.86 -3.33
C LEU A 124 4.76 12.41 -3.52
N TYR A 125 3.86 12.07 -2.59
CA TYR A 125 2.50 12.54 -2.56
C TYR A 125 2.08 12.82 -1.11
N LYS A 126 1.31 13.89 -0.94
CA LYS A 126 0.60 14.22 0.30
C LYS A 126 -0.82 14.63 -0.06
N ARG A 127 -1.81 14.08 0.64
CA ARG A 127 -3.21 14.47 0.51
C ARG A 127 -3.40 15.91 0.99
N ASN A 128 -4.08 16.72 0.18
CA ASN A 128 -4.43 18.11 0.48
C ASN A 128 -5.72 18.20 1.30
#